data_AF-A0A843FWP4-F1
#
_entry.id   AF-A0A843FWP4-F1
#
_cell.length_a   1.000
_cell.length_b   1.000
_cell.length_c   1.000
_cell.angle_alpha   90.00
_cell.angle_beta   90.00
_cell.angle_gamma   90.00
#
_symmetry.space_group_name_H-M   'P 1'
#
loop_
_entity.id
_entity.type
_entity.pdbx_description
1 polymer ?
#
loop_
_entity_poly.entity_id
_entity_poly.type
_entity_poly.pdbx_seq_one_letter_code
_entity_poly.pdbx_strand_id
1 'polypeptide(L)'
;VNQDLSWEQIRAAEDFANKAIADNLSITHSIMDRDDPELEKVRIKLDRIGEDEEITVVAIGDIDYSACSGVHVLETSELEMLVVDRKVKAGKDGYEIHFKVGEEAKKAAIGLSNIALEVIDVIGCKNEDAAKAVANMKHGSELKDKLLKDATKQIVKNLAPENVNGTEVYAAIIPGGDRNVLNDTMESIRSKGGVAAFISASETLSVMLASGSKSVDCKKILGDVLAQFGGRGGGKPDFSQGGVPDTSKAEEVLNALKEAVRSSV
;
A
#
# COMPACT_ATOMS: atom_id res chain seq x y z
N VAL A 1 6.09 6.11 22.66
CA VAL A 1 5.98 4.66 22.94
C VAL A 1 7.01 3.94 22.08
N ASN A 2 8.05 3.33 22.66
CA ASN A 2 9.14 2.65 21.91
C ASN A 2 8.77 1.23 21.46
N GLN A 3 7.47 0.92 21.37
CA GLN A 3 6.95 -0.41 21.06
C GLN A 3 5.81 -0.27 20.04
N ASP A 4 5.56 -1.34 19.30
CA ASP A 4 4.43 -1.39 18.37
C ASP A 4 3.11 -1.25 19.15
N LEU A 5 2.27 -0.29 18.76
CA LEU A 5 1.00 -0.03 19.44
C LEU A 5 -0.11 -0.79 18.71
N SER A 6 -0.60 -1.86 19.33
CA SER A 6 -1.64 -2.71 18.75
C SER A 6 -3.02 -2.05 18.79
N TRP A 7 -3.92 -2.47 17.91
CA TRP A 7 -5.32 -2.04 17.95
C TRP A 7 -6.05 -2.54 19.21
N GLU A 8 -5.58 -3.62 19.82
CA GLU A 8 -6.13 -4.11 21.09
C GLU A 8 -5.83 -3.15 22.24
N GLN A 9 -4.60 -2.64 22.33
CA GLN A 9 -4.23 -1.62 23.31
C GLN A 9 -4.99 -0.32 23.10
N ILE A 10 -5.21 0.09 21.84
CA ILE A 10 -5.99 1.29 21.51
C ILE A 10 -7.44 1.11 21.95
N ARG A 11 -8.06 -0.04 21.63
CA ARG A 11 -9.43 -0.33 22.08
C ARG A 11 -9.54 -0.34 23.61
N ALA A 12 -8.59 -0.95 24.31
CA ALA A 12 -8.60 -0.93 25.78
C ALA A 12 -8.51 0.50 26.36
N ALA A 13 -7.72 1.38 25.73
CA ALA A 13 -7.64 2.78 26.13
C ALA A 13 -8.91 3.57 25.80
N GLU A 14 -9.53 3.32 24.65
CA GLU A 14 -10.80 3.91 24.24
C GLU A 14 -11.94 3.45 25.16
N ASP A 15 -12.00 2.15 25.50
CA ASP A 15 -12.97 1.58 26.44
C ASP A 15 -12.82 2.19 27.83
N PHE A 16 -11.58 2.37 28.30
CA PHE A 16 -11.30 3.05 29.57
C PHE A 16 -11.80 4.50 29.55
N ALA A 17 -11.50 5.25 28.48
CA ALA A 17 -11.94 6.64 28.35
C ALA A 17 -13.47 6.75 28.29
N ASN A 18 -14.13 5.91 27.49
CA ASN A 18 -15.59 5.89 27.41
C ASN A 18 -16.24 5.43 28.72
N LYS A 19 -15.59 4.54 29.47
CA LYS A 19 -16.04 4.19 30.82
C LYS A 19 -15.95 5.38 31.77
N ALA A 20 -14.85 6.14 31.76
CA ALA A 20 -14.73 7.35 32.56
C ALA A 20 -15.78 8.42 32.17
N ILE A 21 -16.13 8.53 30.89
CA ILE A 21 -17.25 9.36 30.42
C ILE A 21 -18.59 8.87 31.01
N ALA A 22 -18.85 7.57 30.93
CA ALA A 22 -20.09 6.97 31.44
C ALA A 22 -20.22 7.05 32.97
N ASP A 23 -19.11 6.97 33.70
CA ASP A 23 -19.07 7.07 35.16
C ASP A 23 -19.28 8.52 35.67
N ASN A 24 -19.35 9.51 34.75
CA ASN A 24 -19.61 10.92 35.01
C ASN A 24 -18.73 11.53 36.12
N LEU A 25 -17.41 11.41 35.95
CA LEU A 25 -16.44 11.95 36.90
C LEU A 25 -16.48 13.48 36.90
N SER A 26 -16.39 14.08 38.09
CA SER A 26 -16.29 15.53 38.24
C SER A 26 -14.91 16.03 37.79
N ILE A 27 -14.91 17.20 37.15
CA ILE A 27 -13.69 17.90 36.72
C ILE A 27 -13.53 19.15 37.58
N THR A 28 -12.42 19.23 38.30
CA THR A 28 -12.15 20.33 39.23
C THR A 28 -10.89 21.08 38.86
N HIS A 29 -10.90 22.39 39.10
CA HIS A 29 -9.75 23.27 38.92
C HIS A 29 -9.21 23.71 40.28
N SER A 30 -7.90 23.69 40.42
CA SER A 30 -7.19 24.22 41.58
C SER A 30 -5.95 24.97 41.13
N ILE A 31 -5.52 25.94 41.93
CA ILE A 31 -4.24 26.63 41.76
C ILE A 31 -3.28 26.02 42.77
N MET A 32 -2.09 25.64 42.32
CA MET A 32 -1.01 25.12 43.16
C MET A 32 0.22 26.01 43.03
N ASP A 33 0.90 26.21 44.17
CA ASP A 33 2.20 26.89 44.20
C ASP A 33 3.29 25.97 43.65
N ARG A 34 4.33 26.55 43.07
CA ARG A 34 5.42 25.79 42.42
C ARG A 34 6.22 24.93 43.39
N ASP A 35 6.21 25.27 44.68
CA ASP A 35 6.84 24.51 45.76
C ASP A 35 5.86 23.57 46.51
N ASP A 36 4.61 23.43 46.03
CA ASP A 36 3.64 22.51 46.61
C ASP A 36 4.10 21.04 46.41
N PRO A 37 4.25 20.24 47.48
CA PRO A 37 4.69 18.86 47.38
C PRO A 37 3.72 17.95 46.61
N GLU A 38 2.44 18.31 46.49
CA GLU A 38 1.45 17.53 45.73
C GLU A 38 1.67 17.61 44.21
N LEU A 39 2.48 18.56 43.73
CA LEU A 39 2.83 18.66 42.31
C LEU A 39 3.53 17.42 41.75
N GLU A 40 4.16 16.59 42.59
CA GLU A 40 4.77 15.32 42.15
C GLU A 40 3.73 14.36 41.56
N LYS A 41 2.46 14.47 41.96
CA LYS A 41 1.35 13.65 41.45
C LYS A 41 0.74 14.22 40.17
N VAL A 42 1.07 15.46 39.82
CA VAL A 42 0.52 16.18 38.67
C VAL A 42 1.40 15.94 37.46
N ARG A 43 0.78 15.57 36.33
CA ARG A 43 1.49 15.54 35.05
C ARG A 43 1.74 16.98 34.58
N ILE A 44 2.98 17.43 34.74
CA ILE A 44 3.39 18.81 34.47
C ILE A 44 4.74 18.85 33.72
N LYS A 45 4.91 19.89 32.91
CA LYS A 45 6.19 20.25 32.27
C LYS A 45 6.57 21.66 32.71
N LEU A 46 7.22 21.75 33.88
CA LEU A 46 7.55 23.02 34.54
C LEU A 46 8.42 23.95 33.67
N ASP A 47 9.21 23.40 32.76
CA ASP A 47 10.02 24.13 31.78
C ASP A 47 9.19 24.98 30.80
N ARG A 48 7.89 24.72 30.70
CA ARG A 48 6.96 25.44 29.83
C ARG A 48 6.12 26.49 30.54
N ILE A 49 6.28 26.62 31.87
CA ILE A 49 5.51 27.53 32.71
C ILE A 49 6.48 28.60 33.24
N GLY A 50 6.09 29.87 33.14
CA GLY A 50 6.90 30.99 33.64
C GLY A 50 7.23 30.84 35.13
N GLU A 51 8.32 31.46 35.59
CA GLU A 51 8.69 31.41 37.03
C GLU A 51 7.66 32.10 37.92
N ASP A 52 7.00 33.14 37.41
CA ASP A 52 6.00 33.94 38.11
C ASP A 52 4.55 33.53 37.77
N GLU A 53 4.34 32.45 37.01
CA GLU A 53 3.01 31.98 36.61
C GLU A 53 2.43 30.97 37.62
N GLU A 54 1.18 31.19 38.02
CA GLU A 54 0.42 30.24 38.84
C GLU A 54 0.15 28.94 38.07
N ILE A 55 0.27 27.79 38.75
CA ILE A 55 0.06 26.48 38.13
C ILE A 55 -1.41 26.09 38.31
N THR A 56 -2.20 26.22 37.24
CA THR A 56 -3.57 25.68 37.21
C THR A 56 -3.54 24.18 36.98
N VAL A 57 -4.08 23.43 37.95
CA VAL A 57 -4.23 21.98 37.89
C VAL A 57 -5.68 21.61 37.66
N VAL A 58 -5.90 20.80 36.63
CA VAL A 58 -7.17 20.16 36.33
C VAL A 58 -7.12 18.72 36.81
N ALA A 59 -8.08 18.35 37.64
CA ALA A 59 -8.29 16.97 38.08
C ALA A 59 -9.54 16.41 37.40
N ILE A 60 -9.41 15.22 36.81
CA ILE A 60 -10.53 14.44 36.28
C ILE A 60 -10.77 13.28 37.24
N GLY A 61 -11.74 13.43 38.14
CA GLY A 61 -11.96 12.49 39.23
C GLY A 61 -10.65 12.18 39.99
N ASP A 62 -10.36 10.90 40.15
CA ASP A 62 -9.12 10.35 40.72
C ASP A 62 -8.19 9.73 39.66
N ILE A 63 -8.54 9.83 38.38
CA ILE A 63 -7.84 9.13 37.29
C ILE A 63 -6.75 9.97 36.62
N ASP A 64 -6.83 11.30 36.71
CA ASP A 64 -5.85 12.19 36.11
C ASP A 64 -5.74 13.53 36.81
N TYR A 65 -4.50 13.98 37.00
CA TYR A 65 -4.15 15.32 37.49
C TYR A 65 -3.13 15.93 36.52
N SER A 66 -3.49 17.04 35.89
CA SER A 66 -2.68 17.65 34.83
C SER A 66 -2.62 19.16 34.98
N ALA A 67 -1.44 19.74 34.74
CA ALA A 67 -1.31 21.19 34.62
C ALA A 67 -1.89 21.67 33.29
N CYS A 68 -2.99 22.43 33.33
CA CYS A 68 -3.69 22.93 32.16
C CYS A 68 -4.48 24.21 32.49
N SER A 69 -4.29 25.26 31.70
CA SER A 69 -5.05 26.52 31.77
C SER A 69 -6.18 26.61 30.73
N GLY A 70 -6.45 25.51 30.03
CA GLY A 70 -7.47 25.43 28.99
C GLY A 70 -8.90 25.46 29.51
N VAL A 71 -9.86 25.50 28.58
CA VAL A 71 -11.28 25.36 28.89
C VAL A 71 -11.63 23.88 29.01
N HIS A 72 -12.36 23.53 30.07
CA HIS A 72 -12.82 22.17 30.34
C HIS A 72 -14.33 22.15 30.57
N VAL A 73 -14.94 20.98 30.29
CA VAL A 73 -16.27 20.63 30.78
C VAL A 73 -16.24 20.44 32.31
N LEU A 74 -17.41 20.47 32.95
CA LEU A 74 -17.53 20.33 34.41
C LEU A 74 -17.56 18.85 34.82
N GLU A 75 -18.10 17.99 33.97
CA GLU A 75 -18.19 16.55 34.21
C GLU A 75 -17.88 15.76 32.93
N THR A 76 -17.35 14.54 33.07
CA THR A 76 -16.93 13.76 31.89
C THR A 76 -18.07 13.31 31.00
N SER A 77 -19.31 13.20 31.50
CA SER A 77 -20.46 12.82 30.66
C SER A 77 -20.80 13.83 29.58
N GLU A 78 -20.40 15.11 29.75
CA GLU A 78 -20.55 16.15 28.74
C GLU A 78 -19.75 15.88 27.46
N LEU A 79 -18.74 14.98 27.53
CA LEU A 79 -17.98 14.54 26.36
C LEU A 79 -18.76 13.53 25.50
N GLU A 80 -19.83 12.93 26.05
CA GLU A 80 -20.75 11.96 25.46
C GLU A 80 -20.11 10.65 24.96
N MET A 81 -19.16 10.72 24.04
CA MET A 81 -18.48 9.60 23.40
C MET A 81 -17.08 10.03 22.98
N LEU A 82 -16.12 9.12 23.08
CA LEU A 82 -14.81 9.23 22.43
C LEU A 82 -14.65 8.09 21.43
N VAL A 83 -14.16 8.38 20.23
CA VAL A 83 -13.80 7.35 19.24
C VAL A 83 -12.44 7.63 18.66
N VAL A 84 -11.58 6.61 18.60
CA VAL A 84 -10.31 6.66 17.86
C VAL A 84 -10.59 6.32 16.41
N ASP A 85 -10.45 7.32 15.53
CA ASP A 85 -10.75 7.15 14.10
C ASP A 85 -9.49 6.83 13.27
N ARG A 86 -8.29 7.15 13.77
CA ARG A 86 -7.06 6.97 13.01
C ARG A 86 -5.82 6.79 13.90
N LYS A 87 -4.97 5.83 13.51
CA LYS A 87 -3.61 5.63 14.04
C LYS A 87 -2.59 5.91 12.94
N VAL A 88 -1.64 6.81 13.20
CA VAL A 88 -0.56 7.16 12.27
C VAL A 88 0.81 6.87 12.91
N LYS A 89 1.71 6.25 12.16
CA LYS A 89 3.09 6.02 12.62
C LYS A 89 3.92 7.30 12.43
N ALA A 90 4.37 7.89 13.52
CA ALA A 90 5.17 9.12 13.55
C ALA A 90 6.68 8.80 13.57
N GLY A 91 7.14 7.92 12.68
CA GLY A 91 8.56 7.58 12.56
C GLY A 91 9.16 6.95 13.84
N LYS A 92 10.27 7.52 14.34
CA LYS A 92 10.94 7.08 15.58
C LYS A 92 10.23 7.59 16.84
N ASP A 93 9.35 8.58 16.71
CA ASP A 93 8.69 9.26 17.83
C ASP A 93 7.45 8.50 18.35
N GLY A 94 7.08 7.41 17.66
CA GLY A 94 6.02 6.49 18.07
C GLY A 94 4.78 6.60 17.19
N TYR A 95 3.61 6.77 17.82
CA TYR A 95 2.31 6.78 17.17
C TYR A 95 1.54 8.06 17.51
N GLU A 96 0.89 8.64 16.51
CA GLU A 96 -0.11 9.68 16.64
C GLU A 96 -1.50 9.03 16.60
N ILE A 97 -2.31 9.31 17.61
CA ILE A 97 -3.67 8.81 17.76
C ILE A 97 -4.63 9.98 17.54
N HIS A 98 -5.42 9.89 16.49
CA HIS A 98 -6.50 10.83 16.25
C HIS A 98 -7.78 10.25 16.83
N PHE A 99 -8.47 11.09 17.57
CA PHE A 99 -9.74 10.77 18.17
C PHE A 99 -10.68 11.97 18.06
N LYS A 100 -11.97 11.68 18.15
CA LYS A 100 -13.05 12.66 18.19
C LYS A 100 -13.83 12.46 19.48
N VAL A 101 -14.50 13.52 19.92
CA VAL A 101 -15.39 13.51 21.08
C VAL A 101 -16.77 14.06 20.72
N GLY A 102 -17.78 13.76 21.56
CA GLY A 102 -19.13 14.31 21.43
C GLY A 102 -19.84 13.92 20.13
N GLU A 103 -20.61 14.85 19.60
CA GLU A 103 -21.37 14.67 18.35
C GLU A 103 -20.48 14.32 17.15
N GLU A 104 -19.27 14.86 17.09
CA GLU A 104 -18.32 14.53 16.02
C GLU A 104 -17.80 13.10 16.13
N ALA A 105 -17.68 12.55 17.35
CA ALA A 105 -17.37 11.13 17.54
C ALA A 105 -18.51 10.24 17.04
N LYS A 106 -19.77 10.58 17.36
CA LYS A 106 -20.94 9.82 16.90
C LYS A 106 -21.03 9.77 15.38
N LYS A 107 -20.86 10.92 14.71
CA LYS A 107 -20.83 11.00 13.24
C LYS A 107 -19.71 10.17 12.65
N ALA A 108 -18.50 10.24 13.23
CA ALA A 108 -17.38 9.45 12.77
C ALA A 108 -17.61 7.94 12.94
N ALA A 109 -18.16 7.51 14.08
CA ALA A 109 -18.48 6.11 14.34
C ALA A 109 -19.51 5.56 13.32
N ILE A 110 -20.57 6.32 13.04
CA ILE A 110 -21.56 5.94 12.02
C ILE A 110 -20.93 5.88 10.63
N GLY A 111 -20.11 6.89 10.27
CA GLY A 111 -19.42 6.93 8.99
C GLY A 111 -18.48 5.74 8.79
N LEU A 112 -17.68 5.41 9.80
CA LEU A 112 -16.81 4.23 9.80
C LEU A 112 -17.60 2.93 9.71
N SER A 113 -18.73 2.83 10.41
CA SER A 113 -19.63 1.67 10.32
C SER A 113 -20.18 1.48 8.91
N ASN A 114 -20.61 2.55 8.25
CA ASN A 114 -21.14 2.47 6.89
C ASN A 114 -20.07 2.02 5.88
N ILE A 115 -18.87 2.61 5.94
CA ILE A 115 -17.73 2.20 5.10
C ILE A 115 -17.40 0.73 5.33
N ALA A 116 -17.37 0.29 6.59
CA ALA A 116 -17.10 -1.11 6.92
C ALA A 116 -18.15 -2.05 6.31
N LEU A 117 -19.44 -1.72 6.41
CA LEU A 117 -20.53 -2.51 5.85
C LEU A 117 -20.49 -2.57 4.32
N GLU A 118 -20.18 -1.47 3.64
CA GLU A 118 -19.98 -1.45 2.18
C GLU A 118 -18.83 -2.38 1.75
N VAL A 119 -17.71 -2.34 2.48
CA VAL A 119 -16.57 -3.23 2.22
C VAL A 119 -16.94 -4.70 2.47
N ILE A 120 -17.68 -4.98 3.55
CA ILE A 120 -18.14 -6.33 3.90
C ILE A 120 -19.06 -6.91 2.82
N ASP A 121 -19.95 -6.09 2.25
CA ASP A 121 -20.84 -6.47 1.16
C ASP A 121 -20.06 -6.87 -0.09
N VAL A 122 -19.06 -6.07 -0.49
CA VAL A 122 -18.17 -6.38 -1.61
C VAL A 122 -17.38 -7.68 -1.39
N ILE A 123 -16.93 -7.93 -0.17
CA ILE A 123 -16.21 -9.17 0.18
C ILE A 123 -17.18 -10.37 0.23
N GLY A 124 -18.47 -10.15 0.52
CA GLY A 124 -19.47 -11.20 0.67
C GLY A 124 -19.26 -12.03 1.94
N CYS A 125 -18.94 -11.39 3.07
CA CYS A 125 -18.68 -12.08 4.35
C CYS A 125 -19.58 -11.56 5.48
N LYS A 126 -19.49 -12.19 6.66
CA LYS A 126 -20.11 -11.65 7.89
C LYS A 126 -19.23 -10.58 8.50
N ASN A 127 -19.84 -9.63 9.22
CA ASN A 127 -19.11 -8.56 9.91
C ASN A 127 -17.99 -9.08 10.83
N GLU A 128 -18.26 -10.13 11.60
CA GLU A 128 -17.30 -10.78 12.51
C GLU A 128 -16.10 -11.40 11.79
N ASP A 129 -16.26 -11.78 10.53
CA ASP A 129 -15.24 -12.44 9.71
C ASP A 129 -14.45 -11.45 8.85
N ALA A 130 -14.83 -10.17 8.80
CA ALA A 130 -14.30 -9.19 7.85
C ALA A 130 -12.76 -9.11 7.87
N ALA A 131 -12.17 -8.98 9.05
CA ALA A 131 -10.71 -8.89 9.20
C ALA A 131 -10.00 -10.15 8.70
N LYS A 132 -10.57 -11.33 8.99
CA LYS A 132 -10.04 -12.63 8.55
C LYS A 132 -10.19 -12.80 7.04
N ALA A 133 -11.32 -12.39 6.48
CA ALA A 133 -11.59 -12.46 5.04
C ALA A 133 -10.58 -11.61 4.25
N VAL A 134 -10.33 -10.36 4.67
CA VAL A 134 -9.32 -9.49 4.06
C VAL A 134 -7.92 -10.09 4.18
N ALA A 135 -7.55 -10.64 5.34
CA ALA A 135 -6.24 -11.27 5.53
C ALA A 135 -6.05 -12.47 4.59
N ASN A 136 -7.09 -13.31 4.43
CA ASN A 136 -7.07 -14.44 3.52
C ASN A 136 -6.99 -14.00 2.05
N MET A 137 -7.72 -12.95 1.65
CA MET A 137 -7.63 -12.38 0.30
C MET A 137 -6.24 -11.87 0.00
N LYS A 138 -5.62 -11.14 0.93
CA LYS A 138 -4.24 -10.65 0.80
C LYS A 138 -3.25 -11.81 0.63
N HIS A 139 -3.33 -12.81 1.52
CA HIS A 139 -2.49 -14.00 1.44
C HIS A 139 -2.69 -14.76 0.11
N GLY A 140 -3.94 -14.91 -0.31
CA GLY A 140 -4.29 -15.51 -1.59
C GLY A 140 -3.73 -14.75 -2.80
N SER A 141 -3.72 -13.42 -2.75
CA SER A 141 -3.10 -12.57 -3.78
C SER A 141 -1.58 -12.76 -3.81
N GLU A 142 -0.91 -12.70 -2.67
CA GLU A 142 0.55 -12.90 -2.56
C GLU A 142 0.97 -14.29 -3.07
N LEU A 143 0.16 -15.32 -2.76
CA LEU A 143 0.39 -16.67 -3.28
C LEU A 143 0.19 -16.74 -4.80
N LYS A 144 -0.86 -16.11 -5.34
CA LYS A 144 -1.07 -16.03 -6.80
C LYS A 144 0.09 -15.34 -7.51
N ASP A 145 0.59 -14.22 -6.96
CA ASP A 145 1.74 -13.51 -7.51
C ASP A 145 3.01 -14.37 -7.50
N LYS A 146 3.23 -15.14 -6.42
CA LYS A 146 4.35 -16.07 -6.33
C LYS A 146 4.22 -17.20 -7.37
N LEU A 147 3.04 -17.82 -7.48
CA LEU A 147 2.78 -18.87 -8.46
C LEU A 147 2.94 -18.37 -9.89
N LEU A 148 2.50 -17.13 -10.17
CA LEU A 148 2.66 -16.50 -11.47
C LEU A 148 4.15 -16.31 -11.83
N LYS A 149 4.95 -15.82 -10.87
CA LYS A 149 6.41 -15.70 -11.04
C LYS A 149 7.06 -17.05 -11.30
N ASP A 150 6.71 -18.06 -10.52
CA ASP A 150 7.30 -19.40 -10.66
C ASP A 150 6.90 -20.07 -11.97
N ALA A 151 5.63 -19.94 -12.39
CA ALA A 151 5.15 -20.43 -13.68
C ALA A 151 5.84 -19.71 -14.84
N THR A 152 5.95 -18.38 -14.78
CA THR A 152 6.66 -17.59 -15.80
C THR A 152 8.11 -18.02 -15.90
N LYS A 153 8.81 -18.23 -14.76
CA LYS A 153 10.19 -18.74 -14.73
C LYS A 153 10.32 -20.11 -15.38
N GLN A 154 9.38 -21.02 -15.15
CA GLN A 154 9.40 -22.34 -15.78
C GLN A 154 9.19 -22.26 -17.29
N ILE A 155 8.26 -21.42 -17.74
CA ILE A 155 7.99 -21.21 -19.17
C ILE A 155 9.25 -20.68 -19.87
N VAL A 156 9.84 -19.60 -19.35
CA VAL A 156 11.03 -19.00 -19.99
C VAL A 156 12.27 -19.88 -19.89
N LYS A 157 12.42 -20.67 -18.82
CA LYS A 157 13.54 -21.62 -18.67
C LYS A 157 13.49 -22.74 -19.73
N ASN A 158 12.30 -23.16 -20.11
CA ASN A 158 12.10 -24.22 -21.09
C ASN A 158 11.99 -23.68 -22.53
N LEU A 159 12.14 -22.38 -22.72
CA LEU A 159 12.06 -21.76 -24.05
C LEU A 159 13.32 -22.10 -24.85
N ALA A 160 13.15 -22.79 -25.96
CA ALA A 160 14.23 -23.10 -26.88
C ALA A 160 14.46 -21.92 -27.85
N PRO A 161 15.72 -21.49 -28.05
CA PRO A 161 16.03 -20.50 -29.08
C PRO A 161 15.96 -21.10 -30.48
N GLU A 162 15.68 -20.24 -31.45
CA GLU A 162 15.94 -20.48 -32.85
C GLU A 162 17.27 -19.79 -33.23
N ASN A 163 18.20 -20.51 -33.86
CA ASN A 163 19.44 -19.89 -34.34
C ASN A 163 19.22 -19.27 -35.73
N VAL A 164 19.43 -17.96 -35.83
CA VAL A 164 19.34 -17.19 -37.07
C VAL A 164 20.70 -16.53 -37.32
N ASN A 165 21.41 -16.99 -38.34
CA ASN A 165 22.74 -16.46 -38.73
C ASN A 165 23.74 -16.36 -37.55
N GLY A 166 23.70 -17.30 -36.60
CA GLY A 166 24.58 -17.32 -35.43
C GLY A 166 24.08 -16.55 -34.21
N THR A 167 22.90 -15.92 -34.29
CA THR A 167 22.23 -15.25 -33.16
C THR A 167 21.07 -16.10 -32.65
N GLU A 168 20.99 -16.28 -31.33
CA GLU A 168 19.86 -16.97 -30.70
C GLU A 168 18.65 -16.04 -30.58
N VAL A 169 17.52 -16.44 -31.15
CA VAL A 169 16.24 -15.72 -31.10
C VAL A 169 15.24 -16.51 -30.28
N TYR A 170 14.82 -15.93 -29.16
CA TYR A 170 13.82 -16.48 -28.25
C TYR A 170 12.50 -15.75 -28.51
N ALA A 171 11.45 -16.47 -28.89
CA ALA A 171 10.16 -15.88 -29.20
C ALA A 171 9.02 -16.68 -28.58
N ALA A 172 8.13 -16.02 -27.82
CA ALA A 172 7.04 -16.70 -27.13
C ALA A 172 5.85 -15.79 -26.84
N ILE A 173 4.65 -16.36 -26.88
CA ILE A 173 3.46 -15.80 -26.22
C ILE A 173 3.36 -16.44 -24.83
N ILE A 174 3.36 -15.62 -23.79
CA ILE A 174 3.33 -16.00 -22.38
C ILE A 174 2.14 -15.29 -21.73
N PRO A 175 0.91 -15.83 -21.85
CA PRO A 175 -0.30 -15.21 -21.32
C PRO A 175 -0.18 -14.96 -19.82
N GLY A 176 -0.49 -13.73 -19.38
CA GLY A 176 -0.39 -13.33 -17.99
C GLY A 176 1.03 -13.38 -17.38
N GLY A 177 2.09 -13.53 -18.17
CA GLY A 177 3.45 -13.69 -17.63
C GLY A 177 3.87 -12.51 -16.72
N ASP A 178 4.58 -12.83 -15.62
CA ASP A 178 5.09 -11.83 -14.69
C ASP A 178 6.13 -10.93 -15.38
N ARG A 179 5.84 -9.62 -15.43
CA ARG A 179 6.66 -8.64 -16.16
C ARG A 179 8.10 -8.55 -15.68
N ASN A 180 8.35 -8.72 -14.37
CA ASN A 180 9.71 -8.63 -13.85
C ASN A 180 10.52 -9.85 -14.30
N VAL A 181 9.94 -11.05 -14.21
CA VAL A 181 10.58 -12.28 -14.71
C VAL A 181 10.87 -12.18 -16.21
N LEU A 182 9.92 -11.67 -17.00
CA LEU A 182 10.11 -11.48 -18.44
C LEU A 182 11.23 -10.48 -18.74
N ASN A 183 11.26 -9.34 -18.05
CA ASN A 183 12.32 -8.33 -18.19
C ASN A 183 13.71 -8.88 -17.82
N ASP A 184 13.82 -9.58 -16.69
CA ASP A 184 15.08 -10.20 -16.26
C ASP A 184 15.56 -11.25 -17.27
N THR A 185 14.64 -12.02 -17.84
CA THR A 185 14.94 -13.01 -18.88
C THR A 185 15.43 -12.35 -20.15
N MET A 186 14.72 -11.31 -20.63
CA MET A 186 15.10 -10.56 -21.83
C MET A 186 16.48 -9.91 -21.67
N GLU A 187 16.78 -9.34 -20.50
CA GLU A 187 18.10 -8.77 -20.21
C GLU A 187 19.19 -9.86 -20.17
N SER A 188 18.89 -11.04 -19.61
CA SER A 188 19.82 -12.17 -19.66
C SER A 188 20.09 -12.68 -21.07
N ILE A 189 19.11 -12.62 -21.98
CA ILE A 189 19.28 -13.02 -23.39
C ILE A 189 20.07 -11.94 -24.14
N ARG A 190 19.68 -10.68 -23.98
CA ARG A 190 20.33 -9.51 -24.57
C ARG A 190 21.81 -9.41 -24.19
N SER A 191 22.15 -9.59 -22.91
CA SER A 191 23.53 -9.53 -22.42
C SER A 191 24.44 -10.62 -23.00
N LYS A 192 23.87 -11.73 -23.50
CA LYS A 192 24.58 -12.81 -24.19
C LYS A 192 24.64 -12.60 -25.72
N GLY A 193 24.14 -11.48 -26.23
CA GLY A 193 24.08 -11.19 -27.67
C GLY A 193 22.85 -11.73 -28.39
N GLY A 194 21.92 -12.38 -27.67
CA GLY A 194 20.68 -12.92 -28.25
C GLY A 194 19.59 -11.87 -28.44
N VAL A 195 18.47 -12.29 -29.04
CA VAL A 195 17.25 -11.50 -29.21
C VAL A 195 16.09 -12.18 -28.50
N ALA A 196 15.28 -11.43 -27.77
CA ALA A 196 14.08 -11.90 -27.11
C ALA A 196 12.85 -11.12 -27.58
N ALA A 197 11.82 -11.81 -28.07
CA ALA A 197 10.55 -11.26 -28.52
C ALA A 197 9.40 -11.93 -27.76
N PHE A 198 8.89 -11.26 -26.72
CA PHE A 198 7.86 -11.81 -25.84
C PHE A 198 6.54 -11.05 -25.96
N ILE A 199 5.43 -11.79 -25.94
CA ILE A 199 4.08 -11.23 -25.88
C ILE A 199 3.40 -11.76 -24.62
N SER A 200 2.89 -10.87 -23.77
CA SER A 200 2.02 -11.23 -22.65
C SER A 200 0.61 -10.70 -22.89
N ALA A 201 -0.37 -11.61 -22.91
CA ALA A 201 -1.77 -11.27 -23.10
C ALA A 201 -2.46 -11.09 -21.73
N SER A 202 -3.13 -9.94 -21.55
CA SER A 202 -4.02 -9.65 -20.43
C SER A 202 -5.29 -8.98 -20.97
N GLU A 203 -5.61 -7.75 -20.56
CA GLU A 203 -6.65 -6.93 -21.22
C GLU A 203 -6.23 -6.46 -22.61
N THR A 204 -4.92 -6.32 -22.84
CA THR A 204 -4.29 -6.02 -24.12
C THR A 204 -3.05 -6.91 -24.30
N LEU A 205 -2.50 -6.96 -25.50
CA LEU A 205 -1.18 -7.56 -25.71
C LEU A 205 -0.10 -6.59 -25.24
N SER A 206 0.75 -7.03 -24.32
CA SER A 206 2.01 -6.39 -23.99
C SER A 206 3.11 -7.05 -24.81
N VAL A 207 3.73 -6.30 -25.72
CA VAL A 207 4.71 -6.80 -26.68
C VAL A 207 6.06 -6.21 -26.31
N MET A 208 7.08 -7.04 -26.17
CA MET A 208 8.42 -6.67 -25.73
C MET A 208 9.47 -7.26 -26.66
N LEU A 209 10.48 -6.47 -26.99
CA LEU A 209 11.59 -6.86 -27.85
C LEU A 209 12.90 -6.35 -27.25
N ALA A 210 13.87 -7.24 -27.05
CA ALA A 210 15.21 -6.92 -26.57
C ALA A 210 16.25 -7.57 -27.48
N SER A 211 17.36 -6.87 -27.75
CA SER A 211 18.42 -7.38 -28.60
C SER A 211 19.80 -7.00 -28.07
N GLY A 212 20.70 -7.99 -28.01
CA GLY A 212 22.14 -7.78 -27.85
C GLY A 212 22.88 -7.50 -29.16
N SER A 213 22.25 -7.76 -30.31
CA SER A 213 22.82 -7.47 -31.63
C SER A 213 22.55 -6.02 -32.04
N LYS A 214 23.61 -5.34 -32.49
CA LYS A 214 23.52 -3.97 -33.07
C LYS A 214 22.79 -3.92 -34.41
N SER A 215 22.60 -5.07 -35.08
CA SER A 215 21.88 -5.13 -36.36
C SER A 215 20.35 -5.04 -36.19
N VAL A 216 19.86 -5.28 -34.96
CA VAL A 216 18.42 -5.28 -34.63
C VAL A 216 18.08 -4.00 -33.87
N ASP A 217 17.43 -3.06 -34.54
CA ASP A 217 16.84 -1.87 -33.89
C ASP A 217 15.45 -2.22 -33.36
N CYS A 218 15.38 -2.57 -32.07
CA CYS A 218 14.16 -2.97 -31.39
C CYS A 218 13.09 -1.87 -31.43
N LYS A 219 13.48 -0.60 -31.34
CA LYS A 219 12.54 0.53 -31.35
C LYS A 219 11.85 0.63 -32.71
N LYS A 220 12.64 0.54 -33.79
CA LYS A 220 12.10 0.60 -35.15
C LYS A 220 11.23 -0.61 -35.46
N ILE A 221 11.75 -1.83 -35.26
CA ILE A 221 11.02 -3.07 -35.56
C ILE A 221 9.69 -3.13 -34.82
N LEU A 222 9.71 -2.88 -33.50
CA LEU A 222 8.50 -2.94 -32.69
C LEU A 222 7.50 -1.86 -33.13
N GLY A 223 7.94 -0.64 -33.42
CA GLY A 223 7.07 0.43 -33.91
C GLY A 223 6.37 0.07 -35.21
N ASP A 224 7.13 -0.43 -36.19
CA ASP A 224 6.63 -0.79 -37.52
C ASP A 224 5.66 -1.99 -37.45
N VAL A 225 5.96 -2.99 -36.61
CA VAL A 225 5.07 -4.15 -36.42
C VAL A 225 3.79 -3.74 -35.69
N LEU A 226 3.88 -3.03 -34.57
CA LEU A 226 2.69 -2.67 -33.79
C LEU A 226 1.73 -1.78 -34.57
N ALA A 227 2.22 -0.88 -35.41
CA ALA A 227 1.38 -0.01 -36.24
C ALA A 227 0.42 -0.79 -37.15
N GLN A 228 0.83 -1.96 -37.66
CA GLN A 228 0.00 -2.82 -38.52
C GLN A 228 -1.21 -3.40 -37.78
N PHE A 229 -1.10 -3.54 -36.46
CA PHE A 229 -2.12 -4.13 -35.61
C PHE A 229 -2.90 -3.10 -34.79
N GLY A 230 -2.73 -1.81 -35.08
CA GLY A 230 -3.36 -0.72 -34.33
C GLY A 230 -2.74 -0.51 -32.95
N GLY A 231 -1.54 -1.05 -32.73
CA GLY A 231 -0.77 -0.91 -31.51
C GLY A 231 0.18 0.29 -31.54
N ARG A 232 0.78 0.58 -30.39
CA ARG A 232 1.82 1.60 -30.23
C ARG A 232 2.88 1.11 -29.25
N GLY A 233 4.11 1.53 -29.46
CA GLY A 233 5.24 1.18 -28.60
C GLY A 233 6.35 2.20 -28.67
N GLY A 234 7.34 2.02 -27.80
CA GLY A 234 8.50 2.87 -27.71
C GLY A 234 9.64 2.20 -26.96
N GLY A 235 10.78 2.88 -26.90
CA GLY A 235 11.97 2.36 -26.25
C GLY A 235 13.25 2.86 -26.86
N LYS A 236 14.31 2.09 -26.64
CA LYS A 236 15.67 2.28 -27.13
C LYS A 236 15.98 1.28 -28.26
N PRO A 237 17.04 1.47 -29.03
CA PRO A 237 17.41 0.54 -30.11
C PRO A 237 17.66 -0.90 -29.64
N ASP A 238 18.02 -1.10 -28.38
CA ASP A 238 18.35 -2.40 -27.80
C ASP A 238 17.23 -3.00 -26.93
N PHE A 239 16.19 -2.21 -26.62
CA PHE A 239 15.03 -2.65 -25.86
C PHE A 239 13.81 -1.78 -26.17
N SER A 240 12.70 -2.40 -26.54
CA SER A 240 11.43 -1.72 -26.79
C SER A 240 10.26 -2.50 -26.25
N GLN A 241 9.19 -1.78 -25.92
CA GLN A 241 7.93 -2.36 -25.48
C GLN A 241 6.75 -1.53 -25.97
N GLY A 242 5.60 -2.18 -26.10
CA GLY A 242 4.37 -1.56 -26.52
C GLY A 242 3.17 -2.45 -26.30
N GLY A 243 2.06 -2.08 -26.90
CA GLY A 243 0.88 -2.92 -26.84
C GLY A 243 -0.05 -2.81 -28.03
N VAL A 244 -0.85 -3.87 -28.17
CA VAL A 244 -1.91 -4.01 -29.18
C VAL A 244 -3.23 -4.23 -28.43
N PRO A 245 -4.28 -3.43 -28.70
CA PRO A 245 -5.55 -3.56 -28.01
C PRO A 245 -6.24 -4.91 -28.21
N ASP A 246 -6.15 -5.46 -29.43
CA ASP A 246 -6.80 -6.72 -29.80
C ASP A 246 -5.93 -7.93 -29.41
N THR A 247 -6.36 -8.66 -28.38
CA THR A 247 -5.66 -9.83 -27.85
C THR A 247 -5.72 -11.05 -28.76
N SER A 248 -6.67 -11.12 -29.70
CA SER A 248 -6.79 -12.24 -30.63
C SER A 248 -5.64 -12.30 -31.64
N LYS A 249 -4.91 -11.18 -31.83
CA LYS A 249 -3.83 -11.05 -32.81
C LYS A 249 -2.45 -11.50 -32.30
N ALA A 250 -2.37 -12.16 -31.15
CA ALA A 250 -1.10 -12.50 -30.50
C ALA A 250 -0.17 -13.30 -31.42
N GLU A 251 -0.69 -14.31 -32.12
CA GLU A 251 0.09 -15.13 -33.03
C GLU A 251 0.57 -14.36 -34.26
N GLU A 252 -0.31 -13.54 -34.86
CA GLU A 252 0.03 -12.69 -36.01
C GLU A 252 1.13 -11.69 -35.66
N VAL A 253 1.02 -11.04 -34.49
CA VAL A 253 2.02 -10.09 -33.99
C VAL A 253 3.36 -10.79 -33.72
N LEU A 254 3.34 -11.97 -33.10
CA LEU A 254 4.57 -12.73 -32.83
C LEU A 254 5.26 -13.13 -34.14
N ASN A 255 4.50 -13.60 -35.13
CA ASN A 255 5.05 -14.00 -36.42
C ASN A 255 5.66 -12.81 -37.16
N ALA A 256 4.97 -11.66 -37.20
CA ALA A 256 5.50 -10.43 -37.80
C ALA A 256 6.79 -9.96 -37.10
N LEU A 257 6.87 -10.05 -35.76
CA LEU A 257 8.10 -9.77 -35.02
C LEU A 257 9.23 -10.73 -35.40
N LYS A 258 8.96 -12.04 -35.45
CA LYS A 258 9.96 -13.05 -35.82
C LYS A 258 10.52 -12.80 -37.22
N GLU A 259 9.67 -12.49 -38.19
CA GLU A 259 10.07 -12.20 -39.58
C GLU A 259 10.92 -10.92 -39.67
N ALA A 260 10.51 -9.85 -38.98
CA ALA A 260 11.25 -8.60 -38.95
C ALA A 260 12.63 -8.75 -38.28
N VAL A 261 12.71 -9.52 -37.19
CA VAL A 261 13.97 -9.86 -36.52
C VAL A 261 14.85 -10.70 -37.44
N ARG A 262 14.32 -11.77 -38.07
CA ARG A 262 15.08 -12.62 -39.00
C ARG A 262 15.66 -11.83 -40.18
N SER A 263 14.94 -10.81 -40.66
CA SER A 263 15.41 -9.97 -41.76
C SER A 263 16.48 -8.95 -41.34
N SER A 264 16.68 -8.76 -40.04
CA SER A 264 17.62 -7.78 -39.46
C SER A 264 18.91 -8.40 -38.92
N VAL A 265 18.97 -9.73 -38.82
CA VAL A 265 20.09 -10.49 -38.24
C VAL A 265 20.91 -11.18 -39.33
#